data_AF-A0A536BYM3-F1
#
_entry.id   AF-A0A536BYM3-F1
#
_cell.length_a   1.000
_cell.length_b   1.000
_cell.length_c   1.000
_cell.angle_alpha   90.00
_cell.angle_beta   90.00
_cell.angle_gamma   90.00
#
_symmetry.space_group_name_H-M   'P 1'
#
loop_
_entity.id
_entity.type
_entity.pdbx_description
1 polymer ?
#
loop_
_entity_poly.entity_id
_entity_poly.type
_entity_poly.pdbx_seq_one_letter_code
_entity_poly.pdbx_strand_id
1 'polypeptide(L)'
;MSSAVKTLQEARARVLELRTEIDRANRQYYELDQPEITDAEYDALFRELVDLETQYPELITPDSPSQRVGGPPSDAFAKVTHRTPMLSLGNAFDRDEVREFDRRVRRALGDVTVEYVTELKIDGLAMSLLYEAGRYKIGATRGDGYVGEDVTPNVKTISSVPLSVIVPPEFPRAFEVRGEVYMPKRSFQRLNAELAAEGKPLFANPRNAAAGAVRQLDPRITARRRLDTFIYALDPPGGARSQEQILNRLAEMGFHVNTNRRTHPDIDAVIGFLDEWQEKRHELDYGIDGIVIKVNDLGQQAELGFVSRSPRWALAFKFPPEQAETVVDDIKVYVGRTGAITPVAWLTPVQIGGTTVSRATLHNEDEVARKDVRPGDHVIIQRAGDVIPEVVRVLTEKRSPSSRPWHMPKKCPECGTELVREPGEAATRCINPTCPAQVLEHFRHFVGSL
;
A
#
# COMPACT_ATOMS: atom_id res chain seq x y z
N MET A 1 -11.99 41.49 12.91
CA MET A 1 -11.13 42.51 13.56
C MET A 1 -9.91 41.77 14.09
N SER A 2 -8.76 41.98 13.47
CA SER A 2 -7.50 41.29 13.79
C SER A 2 -7.01 41.73 15.16
N SER A 3 -6.98 40.81 16.11
CA SER A 3 -6.16 40.93 17.31
C SER A 3 -4.71 40.86 16.86
N ALA A 4 -4.14 42.02 16.49
CA ALA A 4 -2.74 42.12 16.16
C ALA A 4 -1.92 41.72 17.39
N VAL A 5 -1.41 40.50 17.37
CA VAL A 5 -0.41 40.00 18.31
C VAL A 5 0.78 40.96 18.27
N LYS A 6 1.02 41.70 19.36
CA LYS A 6 1.97 42.83 19.36
C LYS A 6 3.28 42.50 20.04
N THR A 7 3.34 41.40 20.79
CA THR A 7 4.55 40.99 21.52
C THR A 7 4.95 39.55 21.19
N LEU A 8 6.26 39.25 21.28
CA LEU A 8 6.80 37.90 21.09
C LEU A 8 6.16 36.87 22.04
N GLN A 9 5.76 37.29 23.24
CA GLN A 9 5.14 36.42 24.23
C GLN A 9 3.70 36.05 23.85
N GLU A 10 2.91 37.01 23.35
CA GLU A 10 1.58 36.76 22.78
C GLU A 10 1.68 35.89 21.52
N ALA A 11 2.69 36.13 20.67
CA ALA A 11 2.93 35.34 19.47
C ALA A 11 3.27 33.89 19.82
N ARG A 12 4.10 33.68 20.85
CA ARG A 12 4.45 32.34 21.32
C ARG A 12 3.24 31.58 21.85
N ALA A 13 2.35 32.24 22.59
CA ALA A 13 1.11 31.63 23.07
C ALA A 13 0.19 31.26 21.90
N ARG A 14 -0.03 32.19 20.97
CA ARG A 14 -0.90 31.98 19.81
C ARG A 14 -0.37 30.90 18.86
N VAL A 15 0.94 30.85 18.62
CA VAL A 15 1.57 29.79 17.82
C VAL A 15 1.35 28.41 18.44
N LEU A 16 1.41 28.29 19.77
CA LEU A 16 1.15 27.01 20.45
C LEU A 16 -0.31 26.57 20.31
N GLU A 17 -1.26 27.52 20.44
CA GLU A 17 -2.68 27.27 20.20
C GLU A 17 -2.94 26.82 18.76
N LEU A 18 -2.44 27.58 17.78
CA LEU A 18 -2.61 27.28 16.35
C LEU A 18 -2.06 25.91 15.98
N ARG A 19 -0.88 25.54 16.49
CA ARG A 19 -0.31 24.20 16.29
C ARG A 19 -1.24 23.11 16.83
N THR A 20 -1.75 23.30 18.05
CA THR A 20 -2.68 22.37 18.69
C THR A 20 -4.00 22.25 17.92
N GLU A 21 -4.56 23.38 17.46
CA GLU A 21 -5.80 23.41 16.69
C GLU A 21 -5.65 22.75 15.32
N ILE A 22 -4.56 23.02 14.61
CA ILE A 22 -4.23 22.43 13.31
C ILE A 22 -3.99 20.93 13.44
N ASP A 23 -3.25 20.49 14.47
CA ASP A 23 -3.02 19.06 14.72
C ASP A 23 -4.31 18.34 15.08
N ARG A 24 -5.18 18.96 15.90
CA ARG A 24 -6.52 18.43 16.19
C ARG A 24 -7.39 18.36 14.94
N ALA A 25 -7.39 19.39 14.10
CA ALA A 25 -8.17 19.40 12.86
C ALA A 25 -7.69 18.33 11.87
N ASN A 26 -6.37 18.16 11.74
CA ASN A 26 -5.79 17.06 10.97
C ASN A 26 -6.24 15.71 11.52
N ARG A 27 -6.21 15.52 12.84
CA ARG A 27 -6.71 14.30 13.48
C ARG A 27 -8.19 14.04 13.18
N GLN A 28 -9.06 15.03 13.34
CA GLN A 28 -10.49 14.89 13.05
C GLN A 28 -10.77 14.54 11.59
N TYR A 29 -10.03 15.16 10.66
CA TYR A 29 -10.20 14.95 9.23
C TYR A 29 -9.64 13.59 8.78
N TYR A 30 -8.40 13.27 9.15
CA TYR A 30 -7.69 12.09 8.63
C TYR A 30 -7.90 10.84 9.48
N GLU A 31 -8.06 10.95 10.81
CA GLU A 31 -8.21 9.78 11.70
C GLU A 31 -9.66 9.41 11.99
N LEU A 32 -10.52 10.43 12.19
CA LEU A 32 -11.88 10.22 12.68
C LEU A 32 -12.95 10.31 11.59
N ASP A 33 -12.58 10.76 10.38
CA ASP A 33 -13.48 11.08 9.25
C ASP A 33 -14.68 11.96 9.68
N GLN A 34 -14.43 12.85 10.66
CA GLN A 34 -15.41 13.73 11.29
C GLN A 34 -14.84 15.15 11.39
N PRO A 35 -14.61 15.84 10.26
CA PRO A 35 -14.04 17.18 10.28
C PRO A 35 -14.94 18.15 11.06
N GLU A 36 -14.40 18.74 12.13
CA GLU A 36 -15.08 19.76 12.95
C GLU A 36 -15.04 21.14 12.29
N ILE A 37 -14.08 21.38 11.40
CA ILE A 37 -13.86 22.64 10.70
C ILE A 37 -13.80 22.42 9.19
N THR A 38 -14.20 23.43 8.42
CA THR A 38 -14.16 23.43 6.96
C THR A 38 -12.72 23.61 6.43
N ASP A 39 -12.46 23.19 5.19
CA ASP A 39 -11.17 23.41 4.52
C ASP A 39 -10.75 24.89 4.53
N ALA A 40 -11.71 25.82 4.40
CA ALA A 40 -11.44 27.26 4.43
C ALA A 40 -11.01 27.77 5.81
N GLU A 41 -11.56 27.19 6.89
CA GLU A 41 -11.17 27.51 8.27
C GLU A 41 -9.80 26.91 8.59
N TYR A 42 -9.53 25.68 8.17
CA TYR A 42 -8.21 25.06 8.28
C TYR A 42 -7.13 25.91 7.58
N ASP A 43 -7.39 26.31 6.34
CA ASP A 43 -6.47 27.16 5.57
C ASP A 43 -6.23 28.51 6.23
N ALA A 44 -7.23 29.08 6.92
CA ALA A 44 -7.09 30.33 7.65
C ALA A 44 -6.18 30.17 8.88
N LEU A 45 -6.37 29.10 9.66
CA LEU A 45 -5.50 28.77 10.80
C LEU A 45 -4.06 28.52 10.36
N PHE A 46 -3.87 27.76 9.26
CA PHE A 46 -2.55 27.46 8.73
C PHE A 46 -1.84 28.70 8.19
N ARG A 47 -2.56 29.61 7.52
CA ARG A 47 -2.01 30.91 7.10
C ARG A 47 -1.59 31.77 8.29
N GLU A 48 -2.44 31.86 9.32
CA GLU A 48 -2.11 32.61 10.54
C GLU A 48 -0.82 32.07 11.20
N LEU A 49 -0.66 30.74 11.26
CA LEU A 49 0.55 30.11 11.79
C LEU A 49 1.79 30.49 10.98
N VAL A 50 1.71 30.42 9.64
CA VAL A 50 2.82 30.77 8.75
C VAL A 50 3.17 32.26 8.85
N ASP A 51 2.17 33.14 8.93
CA ASP A 51 2.38 34.58 9.07
C ASP A 51 3.10 34.91 10.39
N LEU A 52 2.68 34.31 11.50
CA LEU A 52 3.31 34.50 12.81
C LEU A 52 4.74 33.96 12.86
N GLU A 53 4.99 32.80 12.27
CA GLU A 53 6.34 32.23 12.19
C GLU A 53 7.26 32.98 11.24
N THR A 54 6.70 33.62 10.20
CA THR A 54 7.44 34.52 9.31
C THR A 54 7.79 35.83 10.03
N GLN A 55 6.87 36.36 10.84
CA GLN A 55 7.08 37.58 11.62
C GLN A 55 8.04 37.38 12.80
N TYR A 56 8.05 36.19 13.41
CA TYR A 56 8.89 35.82 14.55
C TYR A 56 9.65 34.50 14.25
N PRO A 57 10.74 34.54 13.47
CA PRO A 57 11.49 33.33 13.06
C PRO A 57 12.01 32.49 14.23
N GLU A 58 12.24 33.08 15.39
CA GLU A 58 12.63 32.39 16.63
C GLU A 58 11.56 31.45 17.19
N LEU A 59 10.31 31.57 16.72
CA LEU A 59 9.21 30.68 17.11
C LEU A 59 9.11 29.44 16.21
N ILE A 60 9.81 29.42 15.07
CA ILE A 60 9.85 28.26 14.18
C ILE A 60 10.51 27.10 14.93
N THR A 61 9.76 26.00 15.04
CA THR A 61 10.30 24.76 15.60
C THR A 61 10.22 23.64 14.55
N PRO A 62 11.16 22.68 14.54
CA PRO A 62 11.21 21.63 13.52
C PRO A 62 9.94 20.76 13.42
N ASP A 63 9.17 20.70 14.51
CA ASP A 63 7.91 19.99 14.73
C ASP A 63 6.65 20.81 14.40
N SER A 64 6.77 22.07 13.97
CA SER A 64 5.62 22.88 13.57
C SER A 64 4.94 22.35 12.28
N PRO A 65 3.60 22.37 12.17
CA PRO A 65 2.86 22.00 10.96
C PRO A 65 3.30 22.76 9.70
N SER A 66 3.76 24.01 9.85
CA SER A 66 4.30 24.81 8.73
C SER A 66 5.54 24.16 8.08
N GLN A 67 6.29 23.38 8.86
CA GLN A 67 7.52 22.71 8.41
C GLN A 67 7.23 21.41 7.67
N ARG A 68 5.96 21.08 7.40
CA ARG A 68 5.53 19.97 6.53
C ARG A 68 5.66 20.30 5.05
N VAL A 69 5.77 21.58 4.67
CA VAL A 69 6.08 21.98 3.30
C VAL A 69 7.53 21.58 3.04
N GLY A 70 7.72 20.48 2.31
CA GLY A 70 9.02 19.81 2.18
C GLY A 70 10.15 20.72 1.73
N GLY A 71 11.37 20.41 2.19
CA GLY A 71 12.60 21.15 1.88
C GLY A 71 13.02 21.07 0.41
N PRO A 72 14.17 21.68 0.04
CA PRO A 72 14.68 21.61 -1.33
C PRO A 72 14.83 20.15 -1.80
N PRO A 73 14.66 19.86 -3.09
CA PRO A 73 14.80 18.51 -3.64
C PRO A 73 16.17 17.90 -3.30
N SER A 74 16.18 16.61 -2.96
CA SER A 74 17.43 15.86 -2.76
C SER A 74 17.96 15.30 -4.09
N ASP A 75 19.27 15.11 -4.20
CA ASP A 75 19.88 14.42 -5.35
C ASP A 75 19.71 12.89 -5.27
N ALA A 76 19.58 12.34 -4.06
CA ALA A 76 19.40 10.91 -3.81
C ALA A 76 18.85 10.62 -2.40
N PHE A 77 18.37 9.39 -2.18
CA PHE A 77 17.98 8.90 -0.86
C PHE A 77 19.17 8.28 -0.12
N ALA A 78 19.39 8.72 1.12
CA ALA A 78 20.38 8.09 2.00
C ALA A 78 19.89 6.71 2.47
N LYS A 79 20.81 5.84 2.90
CA LYS A 79 20.46 4.53 3.47
C LYS A 79 20.30 4.63 4.98
N VAL A 80 19.27 3.98 5.53
CA VAL A 80 19.01 3.89 6.97
C VAL A 80 19.03 2.42 7.38
N THR A 81 19.84 2.07 8.38
CA THR A 81 19.80 0.72 8.97
C THR A 81 18.74 0.68 10.06
N HIS A 82 17.82 -0.28 9.97
CA HIS A 82 16.74 -0.45 10.94
C HIS A 82 17.28 -0.98 12.28
N ARG A 83 16.76 -0.47 13.39
CA ARG A 83 17.17 -0.91 14.75
C ARG A 83 16.79 -2.37 14.99
N THR A 84 15.58 -2.71 14.56
CA THR A 84 15.03 -4.06 14.57
C THR A 84 14.75 -4.44 13.10
N PRO A 85 14.98 -5.68 12.63
CA PRO A 85 14.64 -6.03 11.26
C PRO A 85 13.13 -5.89 10.96
N MET A 86 12.79 -5.37 9.78
CA MET A 86 11.42 -5.31 9.25
C MET A 86 11.14 -6.57 8.42
N LEU A 87 10.65 -7.60 9.08
CA LEU A 87 10.43 -8.92 8.50
C LEU A 87 9.11 -9.03 7.73
N SER A 88 8.99 -10.06 6.89
CA SER A 88 7.74 -10.37 6.17
C SER A 88 6.83 -11.25 7.05
N LEU A 89 5.56 -11.36 6.67
CA LEU A 89 4.62 -12.28 7.31
C LEU A 89 4.53 -13.60 6.54
N GLY A 90 4.27 -14.70 7.25
CA GLY A 90 3.79 -15.93 6.61
C GLY A 90 2.40 -15.69 5.99
N ASN A 91 2.08 -16.38 4.90
CA ASN A 91 0.78 -16.24 4.23
C ASN A 91 -0.11 -17.46 4.50
N ALA A 92 -1.42 -17.22 4.57
CA ALA A 92 -2.45 -18.24 4.42
C ALA A 92 -3.46 -17.79 3.35
N PHE A 93 -4.01 -18.74 2.61
CA PHE A 93 -4.95 -18.52 1.50
C PHE A 93 -6.31 -19.16 1.76
N ASP A 94 -6.41 -20.04 2.76
CA ASP A 94 -7.65 -20.65 3.20
C ASP A 94 -7.73 -20.76 4.72
N ARG A 95 -8.91 -21.17 5.21
CA ARG A 95 -9.22 -21.24 6.65
C ARG A 95 -8.55 -22.43 7.33
N ASP A 96 -8.18 -23.47 6.58
CA ASP A 96 -7.51 -24.64 7.13
C ASP A 96 -6.03 -24.33 7.42
N GLU A 97 -5.39 -23.52 6.58
CA GLU A 97 -4.06 -22.97 6.83
C GLU A 97 -4.04 -22.05 8.07
N VAL A 98 -5.11 -21.29 8.30
CA VAL A 98 -5.28 -20.48 9.52
C VAL A 98 -5.42 -21.37 10.76
N ARG A 99 -6.19 -22.47 10.68
CA ARG A 99 -6.28 -23.46 11.77
C ARG A 99 -4.97 -24.21 12.01
N GLU A 100 -4.20 -24.50 10.97
CA GLU A 100 -2.86 -25.08 11.11
C GLU A 100 -1.91 -24.10 11.80
N PHE A 101 -2.00 -22.80 11.52
CA PHE A 101 -1.25 -21.79 12.25
C PHE A 101 -1.54 -21.81 13.76
N ASP A 102 -2.82 -21.83 14.16
CA ASP A 102 -3.20 -21.95 15.57
C ASP A 102 -2.66 -23.23 16.21
N ARG A 103 -2.77 -24.38 15.52
CA ARG A 103 -2.20 -25.66 15.99
C ARG A 103 -0.69 -25.57 16.21
N ARG A 104 0.05 -24.88 15.34
CA ARG A 104 1.50 -24.66 15.52
C ARG A 104 1.81 -23.74 16.70
N VAL A 105 1.03 -22.67 16.88
CA VAL A 105 1.16 -21.74 18.01
C VAL A 105 0.93 -22.47 19.33
N ARG A 106 -0.20 -23.17 19.46
CA ARG A 106 -0.54 -23.93 20.68
C ARG A 106 0.46 -25.03 20.97
N ARG A 107 0.96 -25.74 19.95
CA ARG A 107 2.01 -26.76 20.14
C ARG A 107 3.30 -26.18 20.72
N ALA A 108 3.64 -24.95 20.34
CA ALA A 108 4.86 -24.30 20.81
C ALA A 108 4.71 -23.74 22.24
N LEU A 109 3.54 -23.19 22.58
CA LEU A 109 3.27 -22.58 23.88
C LEU A 109 2.77 -23.58 24.95
N GLY A 110 2.28 -24.75 24.56
CA GLY A 110 1.72 -25.75 25.47
C GLY A 110 0.28 -25.47 25.87
N ASP A 111 -0.10 -25.87 27.09
CA ASP A 111 -1.46 -25.76 27.62
C ASP A 111 -1.71 -24.36 28.22
N VAL A 112 -1.74 -23.36 27.35
CA VAL A 112 -2.05 -21.97 27.70
C VAL A 112 -3.16 -21.42 26.81
N THR A 113 -3.92 -20.48 27.34
CA THR A 113 -4.89 -19.72 26.55
C THR A 113 -4.15 -18.83 25.56
N VAL A 114 -4.56 -18.88 24.29
CA VAL A 114 -4.03 -18.05 23.22
C VAL A 114 -5.17 -17.20 22.67
N GLU A 115 -5.06 -15.90 22.87
CA GLU A 115 -5.92 -14.90 22.25
C GLU A 115 -5.26 -14.33 21.00
N TYR A 116 -6.08 -13.87 20.06
CA TYR A 116 -5.61 -13.27 18.82
C TYR A 116 -6.12 -11.83 18.69
N VAL A 117 -5.39 -11.01 17.94
CA VAL A 117 -5.88 -9.73 17.43
C VAL A 117 -5.78 -9.74 15.92
N THR A 118 -6.85 -9.29 15.27
CA THR A 118 -6.91 -9.13 13.82
C THR A 118 -6.86 -7.66 13.45
N GLU A 119 -6.06 -7.36 12.43
CA GLU A 119 -5.90 -6.04 11.85
C GLU A 119 -6.04 -6.13 10.33
N LEU A 120 -6.61 -5.12 9.67
CA LEU A 120 -6.68 -5.11 8.21
C LEU A 120 -5.28 -5.06 7.60
N LYS A 121 -5.02 -5.88 6.58
CA LYS A 121 -3.75 -5.89 5.86
C LYS A 121 -3.75 -4.80 4.79
N ILE A 122 -3.25 -3.63 5.16
CA ILE A 122 -3.23 -2.45 4.30
C ILE A 122 -2.37 -2.67 3.05
N ASP A 123 -2.92 -2.33 1.88
CA ASP A 123 -2.21 -2.41 0.61
C ASP A 123 -1.39 -1.14 0.33
N GLY A 124 -0.22 -1.04 0.97
CA GLY A 124 0.65 0.13 0.87
C GLY A 124 2.14 -0.20 0.85
N LEU A 125 2.92 0.71 1.42
CA LEU A 125 4.35 0.60 1.62
C LEU A 125 4.70 0.64 3.12
N ALA A 126 5.30 -0.44 3.60
CA ALA A 126 5.79 -0.51 4.98
C ALA A 126 6.87 0.53 5.28
N MET A 127 6.71 1.19 6.43
CA MET A 127 7.53 2.30 6.89
C MET A 127 7.94 2.13 8.35
N SER A 128 9.15 2.61 8.67
CA SER A 128 9.66 2.75 10.04
C SER A 128 9.87 4.23 10.36
N LEU A 129 9.35 4.68 11.50
CA LEU A 129 9.42 6.06 11.95
C LEU A 129 10.11 6.11 13.32
N LEU A 130 11.27 6.76 13.39
CA LEU A 130 12.00 6.99 14.63
C LEU A 130 11.60 8.33 15.24
N TYR A 131 11.27 8.29 16.53
CA TYR A 131 11.04 9.47 17.36
C TYR A 131 12.11 9.57 18.43
N GLU A 132 12.56 10.79 18.70
CA GLU A 132 13.47 11.10 19.81
C GLU A 132 12.90 12.24 20.65
N ALA A 133 12.77 12.01 21.96
CA ALA A 133 12.14 12.92 22.92
C ALA A 133 10.76 13.40 22.44
N GLY A 134 9.97 12.48 21.85
CA GLY A 134 8.64 12.75 21.32
C GLY A 134 8.61 13.45 19.97
N ARG A 135 9.75 13.76 19.35
CA ARG A 135 9.80 14.45 18.05
C ARG A 135 10.19 13.51 16.93
N TYR A 136 9.51 13.66 15.79
CA TYR A 136 9.78 12.90 14.59
C TYR A 136 11.20 13.18 14.09
N LYS A 137 11.99 12.12 13.90
CA LYS A 137 13.43 12.22 13.61
C LYS A 137 13.83 11.59 12.28
N ILE A 138 13.38 10.37 11.99
CA ILE A 138 13.71 9.64 10.76
C ILE A 138 12.46 8.89 10.26
N GLY A 139 12.21 8.93 8.95
CA GLY A 139 11.32 8.01 8.25
C GLY A 139 12.10 7.16 7.25
N ALA A 140 12.00 5.85 7.36
CA ALA A 140 12.73 4.93 6.51
C ALA A 140 11.79 3.92 5.83
N THR A 141 11.98 3.70 4.53
CA THR A 141 11.29 2.62 3.81
C THR A 141 11.75 1.26 4.32
N ARG A 142 10.97 0.20 4.09
CA ARG A 142 11.41 -1.15 4.45
C ARG A 142 12.74 -1.57 3.80
N GLY A 143 12.93 -1.23 2.52
CA GLY A 143 14.03 -1.73 1.70
C GLY A 143 14.11 -3.26 1.69
N ASP A 144 15.26 -3.82 2.04
CA ASP A 144 15.49 -5.28 2.12
C ASP A 144 15.07 -5.91 3.47
N GLY A 145 14.53 -5.09 4.38
CA GLY A 145 14.15 -5.48 5.74
C GLY A 145 15.20 -5.16 6.79
N TYR A 146 16.45 -4.91 6.41
CA TYR A 146 17.54 -4.48 7.30
C TYR A 146 17.97 -3.05 7.02
N VAL A 147 18.02 -2.67 5.75
CA VAL A 147 18.40 -1.35 5.28
C VAL A 147 17.30 -0.78 4.38
N GLY A 148 16.81 0.39 4.77
CA GLY A 148 15.83 1.20 4.06
C GLY A 148 16.42 2.44 3.40
N GLU A 149 15.55 3.20 2.75
CA GLU A 149 15.85 4.53 2.23
C GLU A 149 15.32 5.60 3.19
N ASP A 150 16.12 6.62 3.47
CA ASP A 150 15.71 7.81 4.22
C ASP A 150 14.74 8.63 3.37
N VAL A 151 13.46 8.59 3.74
CA VAL A 151 12.37 9.34 3.12
C VAL A 151 11.75 10.30 4.14
N THR A 152 12.53 10.72 5.14
CA THR A 152 12.12 11.67 6.19
C THR A 152 11.41 12.91 5.63
N PRO A 153 11.94 13.64 4.62
CA PRO A 153 11.27 14.82 4.11
C PRO A 153 9.92 14.53 3.45
N ASN A 154 9.77 13.36 2.80
CA ASN A 154 8.53 12.93 2.14
C ASN A 154 7.47 12.52 3.16
N VAL A 155 7.86 11.73 4.15
CA VAL A 155 6.95 11.27 5.20
C VAL A 155 6.49 12.44 6.07
N LYS A 156 7.37 13.42 6.30
CA LYS A 156 7.01 14.66 6.99
C LYS A 156 5.83 15.39 6.35
N THR A 157 5.59 15.22 5.04
CA THR A 157 4.47 15.86 4.34
C THR A 157 3.14 15.14 4.54
N ILE A 158 3.11 13.98 5.20
CA ILE A 158 1.90 13.18 5.39
C ILE A 158 1.20 13.64 6.67
N SER A 159 -0.01 14.18 6.54
CA SER A 159 -0.72 14.86 7.64
C SER A 159 -1.02 13.98 8.85
N SER A 160 -1.25 12.68 8.64
CA SER A 160 -1.50 11.70 9.71
C SER A 160 -0.24 11.23 10.44
N VAL A 161 0.94 11.68 10.03
CA VAL A 161 2.18 11.46 10.78
C VAL A 161 2.37 12.62 11.75
N PRO A 162 2.23 12.41 13.07
CA PRO A 162 2.44 13.48 14.05
C PRO A 162 3.91 13.89 14.08
N LEU A 163 4.22 15.18 13.93
CA LEU A 163 5.62 15.64 14.01
C LEU A 163 6.15 15.69 15.45
N SER A 164 5.24 15.79 16.41
CA SER A 164 5.50 15.67 17.84
C SER A 164 4.37 14.87 18.47
N VAL A 165 4.71 14.04 19.45
CA VAL A 165 3.78 13.26 20.25
C VAL A 165 4.05 13.47 21.73
N ILE A 166 3.00 13.40 22.54
CA ILE A 166 3.15 13.38 24.00
C ILE A 166 3.57 11.97 24.38
N VAL A 167 4.79 11.85 24.90
CA VAL A 167 5.38 10.57 25.27
C VAL A 167 5.12 10.33 26.76
N PRO A 168 4.54 9.17 27.15
CA PRO A 168 4.40 8.80 28.55
C PRO A 168 5.77 8.79 29.26
N PRO A 169 5.87 9.19 30.54
CA PRO A 169 7.15 9.28 31.25
C PRO A 169 7.96 7.97 31.28
N GLU A 170 7.29 6.82 31.19
CA GLU A 170 7.89 5.49 31.17
C GLU A 170 8.53 5.10 29.82
N PHE A 171 8.29 5.88 28.76
CA PHE A 171 8.82 5.56 27.44
C PHE A 171 10.30 5.95 27.33
N PRO A 172 11.14 5.16 26.63
CA PRO A 172 12.51 5.56 26.37
C PRO A 172 12.55 6.86 25.56
N ARG A 173 13.65 7.58 25.71
CA ARG A 173 13.92 8.80 24.93
C ARG A 173 13.79 8.55 23.43
N ALA A 174 14.21 7.40 22.91
CA ALA A 174 14.11 7.06 21.50
C ALA A 174 13.29 5.79 21.28
N PHE A 175 12.23 5.89 20.50
CA PHE A 175 11.36 4.77 20.15
C PHE A 175 11.02 4.79 18.65
N GLU A 176 10.69 3.62 18.13
CA GLU A 176 10.33 3.40 16.73
C GLU A 176 8.87 2.97 16.66
N VAL A 177 8.15 3.51 15.68
CA VAL A 177 6.83 3.02 15.30
C VAL A 177 6.87 2.52 13.86
N ARG A 178 6.07 1.50 13.57
CA ARG A 178 5.96 0.95 12.21
C ARG A 178 4.53 0.96 11.75
N GLY A 179 4.38 1.18 10.46
CA GLY A 179 3.08 1.29 9.83
C GLY A 179 3.17 1.07 8.34
N GLU A 180 2.05 1.32 7.69
CA GLU A 180 1.93 1.32 6.24
C GLU A 180 1.58 2.74 5.78
N VAL A 181 2.33 3.27 4.81
CA VAL A 181 1.88 4.43 4.03
C VAL A 181 1.03 3.91 2.89
N TYR A 182 -0.16 4.46 2.71
CA TYR A 182 -1.09 4.09 1.65
C TYR A 182 -1.66 5.32 0.96
N MET A 183 -2.31 5.10 -0.19
CA MET A 183 -3.05 6.13 -0.90
C MET A 183 -4.56 5.83 -0.78
N PRO A 184 -5.35 6.72 -0.17
CA PRO A 184 -6.80 6.60 -0.16
C PRO A 184 -7.38 6.50 -1.59
N LYS A 185 -8.46 5.75 -1.78
CA LYS A 185 -9.11 5.54 -3.09
C LYS A 185 -9.53 6.87 -3.70
N ARG A 186 -10.09 7.79 -2.90
CA ARG A 186 -10.41 9.17 -3.34
C ARG A 186 -9.17 9.93 -3.85
N SER A 187 -8.05 9.87 -3.14
CA SER A 187 -6.80 10.51 -3.56
C SER A 187 -6.24 9.90 -4.86
N PHE A 188 -6.35 8.58 -5.01
CA PHE A 188 -5.95 7.87 -6.22
C PHE A 188 -6.80 8.25 -7.44
N GLN A 189 -8.13 8.30 -7.28
CA GLN A 189 -9.06 8.71 -8.34
C GLN A 189 -8.79 10.14 -8.80
N ARG A 190 -8.60 11.07 -7.85
CA ARG A 190 -8.22 12.47 -8.15
C ARG A 190 -6.91 12.52 -8.96
N LEU A 191 -5.88 11.84 -8.48
CA LEU A 191 -4.57 11.82 -9.14
C LEU A 191 -4.65 11.31 -10.57
N ASN A 192 -5.37 10.22 -10.81
CA ASN A 192 -5.52 9.68 -12.16
C ASN A 192 -6.36 10.62 -13.06
N ALA A 193 -7.35 11.32 -12.52
CA ALA A 193 -8.10 12.33 -13.28
C ALA A 193 -7.20 13.51 -13.70
N GLU A 194 -6.34 13.99 -12.81
CA GLU A 194 -5.34 15.04 -13.11
C GLU A 194 -4.36 14.57 -14.21
N LEU A 195 -3.82 13.36 -14.09
CA LEU A 195 -2.91 12.78 -15.09
C LEU A 195 -3.59 12.58 -16.46
N ALA A 196 -4.85 12.14 -16.47
CA ALA A 196 -5.63 11.99 -17.69
C ALA A 196 -5.83 13.33 -18.40
N ALA A 197 -6.16 14.39 -17.65
CA ALA A 197 -6.31 15.75 -18.19
C ALA A 197 -5.00 16.29 -18.79
N GLU A 198 -3.86 15.89 -18.24
CA GLU A 198 -2.53 16.23 -18.74
C GLU A 198 -2.00 15.29 -19.84
N GLY A 199 -2.77 14.26 -20.23
CA GLY A 199 -2.35 13.26 -21.22
C GLY A 199 -1.18 12.37 -20.76
N LYS A 200 -0.96 12.24 -19.45
CA LYS A 200 0.10 11.44 -18.84
C LYS A 200 -0.34 10.00 -18.56
N PRO A 201 0.61 9.05 -18.46
CA PRO A 201 0.30 7.68 -18.05
C PRO A 201 -0.37 7.64 -16.68
N LEU A 202 -1.43 6.84 -16.56
CA LEU A 202 -2.16 6.65 -15.31
C LEU A 202 -1.46 5.64 -14.42
N PHE A 203 -1.64 5.78 -13.11
CA PHE A 203 -1.22 4.73 -12.18
C PHE A 203 -2.18 3.55 -12.24
N ALA A 204 -1.62 2.34 -12.27
CA ALA A 204 -2.41 1.11 -12.31
C ALA A 204 -3.16 0.85 -11.00
N ASN A 205 -2.56 1.19 -9.85
CA ASN A 205 -3.15 0.94 -8.53
C ASN A 205 -2.66 1.90 -7.43
N PRO A 206 -3.41 2.03 -6.33
CA PRO A 206 -3.06 2.90 -5.21
C PRO A 206 -1.73 2.54 -4.55
N ARG A 207 -1.39 1.24 -4.44
CA ARG A 207 -0.13 0.77 -3.85
C ARG A 207 1.09 1.32 -4.60
N ASN A 208 1.12 1.17 -5.92
CA ASN A 208 2.19 1.66 -6.78
C ASN A 208 2.25 3.20 -6.78
N ALA A 209 1.09 3.86 -6.78
CA ALA A 209 1.00 5.30 -6.66
C ALA A 209 1.57 5.80 -5.32
N ALA A 210 1.27 5.12 -4.22
CA ALA A 210 1.81 5.43 -2.89
C ALA A 210 3.32 5.20 -2.83
N ALA A 211 3.82 4.06 -3.30
CA ALA A 211 5.24 3.75 -3.30
C ALA A 211 6.06 4.75 -4.15
N GLY A 212 5.56 5.10 -5.33
CA GLY A 212 6.18 6.13 -6.17
C GLY A 212 6.11 7.53 -5.54
N ALA A 213 5.03 7.84 -4.83
CA ALA A 213 4.86 9.11 -4.15
C ALA A 213 5.81 9.30 -2.97
N VAL A 214 6.05 8.25 -2.17
CA VAL A 214 6.99 8.32 -1.02
C VAL A 214 8.45 8.49 -1.49
N ARG A 215 8.77 8.01 -2.70
CA ARG A 215 10.13 8.02 -3.28
C ARG A 215 10.34 9.18 -4.26
N GLN A 216 9.71 10.32 -4.04
CA GLN A 216 9.96 11.52 -4.85
C GLN A 216 11.15 12.30 -4.31
N LEU A 217 12.10 12.66 -5.17
CA LEU A 217 13.23 13.50 -4.75
C LEU A 217 12.78 14.88 -4.26
N ASP A 218 11.69 15.39 -4.82
CA ASP A 218 11.00 16.59 -4.35
C ASP A 218 9.82 16.21 -3.43
N PRO A 219 9.93 16.44 -2.11
CA PRO A 219 8.86 16.12 -1.15
C PRO A 219 7.56 16.89 -1.40
N ARG A 220 7.61 18.03 -2.12
CA ARG A 220 6.41 18.79 -2.50
C ARG A 220 5.53 18.00 -3.47
N ILE A 221 6.10 17.08 -4.24
CA ILE A 221 5.33 16.16 -5.08
C ILE A 221 4.58 15.18 -4.18
N THR A 222 5.23 14.60 -3.16
CA THR A 222 4.59 13.70 -2.18
C THR A 222 3.43 14.39 -1.48
N ALA A 223 3.62 15.63 -1.02
CA ALA A 223 2.58 16.42 -0.35
C ALA A 223 1.29 16.50 -1.19
N ARG A 224 1.41 16.74 -2.50
CA ARG A 224 0.26 16.82 -3.42
C ARG A 224 -0.48 15.50 -3.61
N ARG A 225 0.18 14.36 -3.36
CA ARG A 225 -0.43 13.03 -3.51
C ARG A 225 -1.43 12.71 -2.40
N ARG A 226 -1.43 13.45 -1.29
CA ARG A 226 -2.32 13.27 -0.12
C ARG A 226 -2.35 11.80 0.33
N LEU A 227 -1.16 11.29 0.64
CA LEU A 227 -0.97 9.98 1.25
C LEU A 227 -1.50 9.98 2.68
N ASP A 228 -1.68 8.78 3.23
CA ASP A 228 -2.09 8.57 4.62
C ASP A 228 -1.31 7.39 5.22
N THR A 229 -1.40 7.19 6.54
CA THR A 229 -0.71 6.15 7.29
C THR A 229 -1.63 5.41 8.24
N PHE A 230 -1.34 4.12 8.43
CA PHE A 230 -1.81 3.38 9.60
C PHE A 230 -0.61 2.79 10.34
N ILE A 231 -0.47 3.12 11.62
CA ILE A 231 0.61 2.64 12.49
C ILE A 231 0.13 1.41 13.27
N TYR A 232 0.91 0.34 13.30
CA TYR A 232 0.51 -0.96 13.86
C TYR A 232 1.53 -1.61 14.80
N ALA A 233 2.72 -1.02 14.97
CA ALA A 233 3.73 -1.55 15.90
C ALA A 233 4.50 -0.44 16.59
N LEU A 234 5.01 -0.76 17.78
CA LEU A 234 5.69 0.14 18.69
C LEU A 234 6.87 -0.60 19.33
N ASP A 235 8.09 -0.07 19.15
CA ASP A 235 9.34 -0.65 19.64
C ASP A 235 10.18 0.38 20.40
N PRO A 236 10.46 0.17 21.70
CA PRO A 236 9.93 -0.90 22.55
C PRO A 236 8.44 -0.68 22.88
N PRO A 237 7.72 -1.70 23.40
CA PRO A 237 6.28 -1.61 23.68
C PRO A 237 5.90 -0.69 24.86
N GLY A 238 6.89 -0.13 25.56
CA GLY A 238 6.71 0.83 26.65
C GLY A 238 5.85 0.35 27.81
N GLY A 239 5.85 -0.95 28.10
CA GLY A 239 5.06 -1.55 29.17
C GLY A 239 3.70 -2.12 28.74
N ALA A 240 3.31 -1.97 27.48
CA ALA A 240 2.22 -2.77 26.91
C ALA A 240 2.57 -4.27 27.02
N ARG A 241 1.57 -5.09 27.34
CA ARG A 241 1.67 -6.54 27.46
C ARG A 241 0.99 -7.28 26.32
N SER A 242 0.13 -6.60 25.57
CA SER A 242 -0.56 -7.15 24.41
C SER A 242 -0.46 -6.23 23.19
N GLN A 243 -0.66 -6.80 22.00
CA GLN A 243 -0.74 -6.07 20.74
C GLN A 243 -1.94 -5.11 20.73
N GLU A 244 -3.08 -5.49 21.31
CA GLU A 244 -4.21 -4.57 21.50
C GLU A 244 -3.79 -3.33 22.32
N GLN A 245 -3.06 -3.51 23.42
CA GLN A 245 -2.56 -2.39 24.24
C GLN A 245 -1.58 -1.51 23.47
N ILE A 246 -0.73 -2.09 22.60
CA ILE A 246 0.13 -1.32 21.69
C ILE A 246 -0.72 -0.42 20.80
N LEU A 247 -1.75 -0.97 20.15
CA LEU A 247 -2.59 -0.23 19.21
C LEU A 247 -3.41 0.88 19.89
N ASN A 248 -3.89 0.63 21.12
CA ASN A 248 -4.58 1.65 21.91
C ASN A 248 -3.63 2.77 22.32
N ARG A 249 -2.42 2.42 22.78
CA ARG A 249 -1.41 3.41 23.16
C ARG A 249 -0.93 4.27 21.98
N LEU A 250 -0.74 3.67 20.81
CA LEU A 250 -0.41 4.41 19.60
C LEU A 250 -1.49 5.47 19.29
N ALA A 251 -2.78 5.10 19.42
CA ALA A 251 -3.88 6.03 19.22
C ALA A 251 -3.94 7.14 20.30
N GLU A 252 -3.65 6.80 21.56
CA GLU A 252 -3.54 7.78 22.66
C GLU A 252 -2.40 8.79 22.42
N MET A 253 -1.29 8.34 21.84
CA MET A 253 -0.15 9.17 21.48
C MET A 253 -0.40 10.07 20.24
N GLY A 254 -1.54 9.91 19.57
CA GLY A 254 -1.91 10.69 18.38
C GLY A 254 -1.38 10.11 17.06
N PHE A 255 -1.05 8.83 17.01
CA PHE A 255 -0.82 8.14 15.75
C PHE A 255 -2.14 7.69 15.13
N HIS A 256 -2.23 7.77 13.81
CA HIS A 256 -3.36 7.20 13.07
C HIS A 256 -3.27 5.66 13.10
N VAL A 257 -4.23 5.02 13.78
CA VAL A 257 -4.31 3.55 13.92
C VAL A 257 -5.64 3.07 13.34
N ASN A 258 -5.61 1.95 12.60
CA ASN A 258 -6.81 1.41 11.98
C ASN A 258 -7.84 0.98 13.05
N THR A 259 -9.08 1.45 12.90
CA THR A 259 -10.20 1.19 13.82
C THR A 259 -10.87 -0.15 13.56
N ASN A 260 -10.72 -0.72 12.37
CA ASN A 260 -11.26 -2.01 11.96
C ASN A 260 -10.36 -3.17 12.44
N ARG A 261 -10.21 -3.27 13.76
CA ARG A 261 -9.45 -4.31 14.45
C ARG A 261 -10.31 -4.97 15.51
N ARG A 262 -10.00 -6.22 15.87
CA ARG A 262 -10.76 -6.94 16.91
C ARG A 262 -9.87 -7.95 17.64
N THR A 263 -10.06 -8.07 18.94
CA THR A 263 -9.51 -9.15 19.77
C THR A 263 -10.44 -10.35 19.78
N HIS A 264 -9.87 -11.55 19.76
CA HIS A 264 -10.58 -12.81 19.61
C HIS A 264 -10.10 -13.81 20.66
N PRO A 265 -11.02 -14.54 21.32
CA PRO A 265 -10.65 -15.53 22.33
C PRO A 265 -9.99 -16.79 21.74
N ASP A 266 -10.23 -17.07 20.45
CA ASP A 266 -9.74 -18.27 19.77
C ASP A 266 -9.70 -18.08 18.25
N ILE A 267 -9.23 -19.12 17.54
CA ILE A 267 -9.06 -19.09 16.09
C ILE A 267 -10.38 -19.18 15.31
N ASP A 268 -11.43 -19.74 15.88
CA ASP A 268 -12.72 -19.84 15.19
C ASP A 268 -13.43 -18.48 15.18
N ALA A 269 -13.30 -17.70 16.26
CA ALA A 269 -13.71 -16.29 16.30
C ALA A 269 -12.94 -15.43 15.28
N VAL A 270 -11.64 -15.67 15.10
CA VAL A 270 -10.84 -15.04 14.03
C VAL A 270 -11.44 -15.33 12.65
N ILE A 271 -11.86 -16.57 12.38
CA ILE A 271 -12.41 -16.95 11.08
C ILE A 271 -13.70 -16.21 10.77
N GLY A 272 -14.57 -15.99 11.77
CA GLY A 272 -15.75 -15.14 11.59
C GLY A 272 -15.41 -13.70 11.18
N PHE A 273 -14.29 -13.15 11.67
CA PHE A 273 -13.79 -11.84 11.24
C PHE A 273 -13.22 -11.84 9.82
N LEU A 274 -12.59 -12.94 9.39
CA LEU A 274 -12.14 -13.10 8.01
C LEU A 274 -13.31 -13.07 7.04
N ASP A 275 -14.40 -13.75 7.38
CA ASP A 275 -15.63 -13.81 6.57
C ASP A 275 -16.28 -12.42 6.48
N GLU A 276 -16.44 -11.74 7.61
CA GLU A 276 -17.00 -10.37 7.69
C GLU A 276 -16.24 -9.40 6.76
N TRP A 277 -14.90 -9.38 6.85
CA TRP A 277 -14.09 -8.44 6.10
C TRP A 277 -13.83 -8.83 4.65
N GLN A 278 -14.01 -10.11 4.29
CA GLN A 278 -13.97 -10.52 2.90
C GLN A 278 -15.07 -9.82 2.09
N GLU A 279 -16.23 -9.57 2.69
CA GLU A 279 -17.36 -8.86 2.06
C GLU A 279 -17.22 -7.33 2.20
N LYS A 280 -16.97 -6.83 3.41
CA LYS A 280 -16.96 -5.38 3.70
C LYS A 280 -15.78 -4.60 3.12
N ARG A 281 -14.71 -5.26 2.68
CA ARG A 281 -13.49 -4.61 2.15
C ARG A 281 -13.75 -3.58 1.04
N HIS A 282 -14.86 -3.73 0.30
CA HIS A 282 -15.21 -2.83 -0.79
C HIS A 282 -15.69 -1.46 -0.31
N GLU A 283 -16.20 -1.37 0.92
CA GLU A 283 -16.73 -0.16 1.54
C GLU A 283 -15.62 0.78 2.05
N LEU A 284 -14.39 0.28 2.22
CA LEU A 284 -13.26 1.04 2.72
C LEU A 284 -12.80 2.09 1.70
N ASP A 285 -12.38 3.28 2.16
CA ASP A 285 -11.71 4.29 1.31
C ASP A 285 -10.22 3.96 1.07
N TYR A 286 -9.78 2.73 1.37
CA TYR A 286 -8.41 2.29 1.16
C TYR A 286 -8.36 0.84 0.69
N GLY A 287 -7.22 0.46 0.11
CA GLY A 287 -6.98 -0.90 -0.35
C GLY A 287 -6.52 -1.80 0.79
N ILE A 288 -7.07 -3.02 0.84
CA ILE A 288 -6.58 -4.10 1.70
C ILE A 288 -6.45 -5.37 0.87
N ASP A 289 -5.42 -6.17 1.13
CA ASP A 289 -5.17 -7.44 0.43
C ASP A 289 -5.39 -8.67 1.32
N GLY A 290 -5.90 -8.46 2.53
CA GLY A 290 -6.13 -9.52 3.50
C GLY A 290 -6.34 -9.01 4.92
N ILE A 291 -6.16 -9.92 5.88
CA ILE A 291 -6.18 -9.67 7.32
C ILE A 291 -4.86 -10.18 7.92
N VAL A 292 -4.27 -9.40 8.82
CA VAL A 292 -3.16 -9.85 9.65
C VAL A 292 -3.70 -10.38 10.97
N ILE A 293 -3.37 -11.62 11.29
CA ILE A 293 -3.70 -12.31 12.53
C ILE A 293 -2.43 -12.34 13.38
N LYS A 294 -2.49 -11.86 14.62
CA LYS A 294 -1.36 -11.85 15.56
C LYS A 294 -1.80 -12.49 16.88
N VAL A 295 -0.92 -13.28 17.50
CA VAL A 295 -1.07 -13.65 18.92
C VAL A 295 -1.10 -12.36 19.73
N ASN A 296 -2.11 -12.19 20.59
CA ASN A 296 -2.33 -10.92 21.28
C ASN A 296 -1.26 -10.66 22.35
N ASP A 297 -0.86 -11.67 23.12
CA ASP A 297 0.10 -11.53 24.23
C ASP A 297 1.55 -11.40 23.74
N LEU A 298 2.25 -10.34 24.16
CA LEU A 298 3.62 -10.05 23.71
C LEU A 298 4.66 -10.99 24.34
N GLY A 299 4.39 -11.55 25.52
CA GLY A 299 5.24 -12.57 26.14
C GLY A 299 5.22 -13.86 25.31
N GLN A 300 4.03 -14.29 24.89
CA GLN A 300 3.84 -15.41 23.97
C GLN A 300 4.49 -15.13 22.59
N GLN A 301 4.40 -13.89 22.07
CA GLN A 301 5.12 -13.52 20.84
C GLN A 301 6.64 -13.68 20.99
N ALA A 302 7.21 -13.26 22.12
CA ALA A 302 8.63 -13.38 22.39
C ALA A 302 9.08 -14.85 22.50
N GLU A 303 8.28 -15.70 23.15
CA GLU A 303 8.55 -17.14 23.26
C GLU A 303 8.47 -17.85 21.90
N LEU A 304 7.47 -17.52 21.08
CA LEU A 304 7.31 -18.06 19.73
C LEU A 304 8.44 -17.64 18.79
N GLY A 305 8.93 -16.40 18.91
CA GLY A 305 10.03 -15.87 18.11
C GLY A 305 9.76 -15.89 16.60
N PHE A 306 10.79 -16.22 15.82
CA PHE A 306 10.80 -16.10 14.35
C PHE A 306 11.26 -17.40 13.67
N VAL A 307 10.92 -17.54 12.38
CA VAL A 307 11.52 -18.51 11.45
C VAL A 307 12.12 -17.72 10.30
N SER A 308 13.45 -17.77 10.14
CA SER A 308 14.20 -17.15 9.03
C SER A 308 13.86 -15.66 8.77
N ARG A 309 12.74 -15.37 8.11
CA ARG A 309 12.26 -14.04 7.71
C ARG A 309 10.81 -13.72 8.09
N SER A 310 10.16 -14.52 8.95
CA SER A 310 8.79 -14.27 9.40
C SER A 310 8.55 -14.64 10.87
N PRO A 311 7.72 -13.88 11.61
CA PRO A 311 7.34 -14.21 12.97
C PRO A 311 6.51 -15.49 13.02
N ARG A 312 6.69 -16.30 14.07
CA ARG A 312 5.84 -17.50 14.32
C ARG A 312 4.48 -17.15 14.92
N TRP A 313 4.36 -15.94 15.44
CA TRP A 313 3.20 -15.44 16.17
C TRP A 313 2.25 -14.58 15.32
N ALA A 314 2.55 -14.39 14.03
CA ALA A 314 1.67 -13.65 13.12
C ALA A 314 1.57 -14.29 11.73
N LEU A 315 0.40 -14.12 11.11
CA LEU A 315 0.02 -14.69 9.83
C LEU A 315 -0.78 -13.66 9.02
N ALA A 316 -0.49 -13.53 7.73
CA ALA A 316 -1.30 -12.77 6.79
C ALA A 316 -2.27 -13.72 6.07
N PHE A 317 -3.55 -13.67 6.41
CA PHE A 317 -4.60 -14.29 5.61
C PHE A 317 -4.88 -13.40 4.40
N LYS A 318 -4.55 -13.89 3.20
CA LYS A 318 -4.79 -13.17 1.95
C LYS A 318 -6.18 -13.52 1.43
N PHE A 319 -6.93 -12.50 1.03
CA PHE A 319 -8.20 -12.76 0.41
C PHE A 319 -8.01 -13.49 -0.92
N PRO A 320 -8.89 -14.46 -1.25
CA PRO A 320 -8.86 -15.08 -2.55
C PRO A 320 -9.06 -14.01 -3.63
N PRO A 321 -8.34 -14.12 -4.76
CA PRO A 321 -8.57 -13.23 -5.88
C PRO A 321 -10.03 -13.33 -6.31
N GLU A 322 -10.63 -12.19 -6.63
CA GLU A 322 -11.99 -12.20 -7.14
C GLU A 322 -12.00 -12.86 -8.51
N GLN A 323 -13.09 -13.57 -8.78
CA GLN A 323 -13.31 -14.25 -10.05
C GLN A 323 -14.59 -13.75 -10.69
N ALA A 324 -14.57 -13.58 -12.00
CA ALA A 324 -15.76 -13.25 -12.79
C ALA A 324 -15.80 -14.11 -14.04
N GLU A 325 -17.01 -14.49 -14.45
CA GLU A 325 -17.24 -15.12 -15.75
C GLU A 325 -17.41 -14.03 -16.81
N THR A 326 -16.72 -14.16 -17.94
CA THR A 326 -16.95 -13.35 -19.14
C THR A 326 -16.64 -14.13 -20.42
N VAL A 327 -16.80 -13.50 -21.58
CA VAL A 327 -16.54 -14.08 -22.90
C VAL A 327 -15.25 -13.50 -23.47
N VAL A 328 -14.42 -14.35 -24.09
CA VAL A 328 -13.27 -13.92 -24.89
C VAL A 328 -13.76 -13.47 -26.25
N ASP A 329 -13.80 -12.17 -26.52
CA ASP A 329 -14.20 -11.63 -27.82
C ASP A 329 -13.12 -11.91 -28.88
N ASP A 330 -11.85 -11.76 -28.50
CA ASP A 330 -10.70 -11.95 -29.39
C ASP A 330 -9.42 -12.22 -28.58
N ILE A 331 -8.39 -12.78 -29.22
CA ILE A 331 -7.06 -12.93 -28.63
C ILE A 331 -6.07 -12.16 -29.50
N LYS A 332 -5.60 -11.02 -28.98
CA LYS A 332 -4.62 -10.17 -29.67
C LYS A 332 -3.24 -10.38 -29.08
N VAL A 333 -2.23 -10.12 -29.90
CA VAL A 333 -0.83 -10.20 -29.50
C VAL A 333 -0.21 -8.82 -29.42
N TYR A 334 0.63 -8.61 -28.42
CA TYR A 334 1.37 -7.38 -28.22
C TYR A 334 2.87 -7.65 -28.23
N VAL A 335 3.63 -6.75 -28.84
CA VAL A 335 5.09 -6.83 -28.90
C VAL A 335 5.66 -6.04 -27.73
N GLY A 336 6.27 -6.73 -26.78
CA GLY A 336 6.97 -6.12 -25.65
C GLY A 336 8.34 -5.55 -26.04
N ARG A 337 8.94 -4.82 -25.10
CA ARG A 337 10.25 -4.16 -25.24
C ARG A 337 11.35 -5.05 -25.85
N THR A 338 11.48 -6.29 -25.37
CA THR A 338 12.51 -7.24 -25.81
C THR A 338 12.05 -8.10 -27.00
N GLY A 339 11.02 -7.66 -27.72
CA GLY A 339 10.41 -8.40 -28.83
C GLY A 339 9.49 -9.54 -28.41
N ALA A 340 9.32 -9.81 -27.12
CA ALA A 340 8.41 -10.86 -26.62
C ALA A 340 6.97 -10.61 -27.10
N ILE A 341 6.34 -11.64 -27.65
CA ILE A 341 4.97 -11.59 -28.15
C ILE A 341 4.04 -12.14 -27.06
N THR A 342 3.26 -11.27 -26.46
CA THR A 342 2.35 -11.63 -25.36
C THR A 342 0.91 -11.69 -25.86
N PRO A 343 0.25 -12.86 -25.80
CA PRO A 343 -1.17 -12.97 -26.08
C PRO A 343 -2.00 -12.38 -24.93
N VAL A 344 -3.06 -11.66 -25.29
CA VAL A 344 -3.98 -10.99 -24.37
C VAL A 344 -5.40 -11.26 -24.85
N ALA A 345 -6.22 -11.81 -23.96
CA ALA A 345 -7.64 -11.98 -24.19
C ALA A 345 -8.31 -10.61 -24.12
N TRP A 346 -9.00 -10.24 -25.19
CA TRP A 346 -9.98 -9.15 -25.19
C TRP A 346 -11.32 -9.74 -24.79
N LEU A 347 -11.95 -9.12 -23.81
CA LEU A 347 -13.08 -9.69 -23.11
C LEU A 347 -14.29 -8.78 -23.26
N THR A 348 -15.47 -9.39 -23.30
CA THR A 348 -16.71 -8.67 -23.03
C THR A 348 -16.56 -8.00 -21.65
N PRO A 349 -16.80 -6.68 -21.51
CA PRO A 349 -16.55 -5.97 -20.25
C PRO A 349 -17.31 -6.58 -19.07
N VAL A 350 -16.58 -6.91 -17.98
CA VAL A 350 -17.16 -7.50 -16.77
C VAL A 350 -16.66 -6.79 -15.52
N GLN A 351 -17.49 -6.71 -14.48
CA GLN A 351 -17.09 -6.15 -13.18
C GLN A 351 -16.37 -7.20 -12.33
N ILE A 352 -15.17 -6.86 -11.85
CA ILE A 352 -14.38 -7.68 -10.91
C ILE A 352 -13.57 -6.74 -10.01
N GLY A 353 -13.69 -6.89 -8.70
CA GLY A 353 -13.04 -6.02 -7.71
C GLY A 353 -13.50 -4.58 -7.76
N GLY A 354 -14.76 -4.31 -8.15
CA GLY A 354 -15.29 -2.96 -8.33
C GLY A 354 -14.73 -2.20 -9.55
N THR A 355 -14.03 -2.87 -10.46
CA THR A 355 -13.55 -2.29 -11.72
C THR A 355 -14.03 -3.07 -12.93
N THR A 356 -14.26 -2.37 -14.05
CA THR A 356 -14.55 -3.01 -15.32
C THR A 356 -13.28 -3.54 -15.96
N VAL A 357 -13.22 -4.85 -16.17
CA VAL A 357 -12.14 -5.53 -16.89
C VAL A 357 -12.60 -5.91 -18.29
N SER A 358 -11.82 -5.52 -19.29
CA SER A 358 -12.02 -5.85 -20.71
C SER A 358 -10.81 -6.54 -21.34
N ARG A 359 -9.75 -6.78 -20.56
CA ARG A 359 -8.51 -7.42 -21.01
C ARG A 359 -7.96 -8.31 -19.91
N ALA A 360 -7.48 -9.50 -20.29
CA ALA A 360 -6.74 -10.39 -19.39
C ALA A 360 -5.51 -10.97 -20.08
N THR A 361 -4.41 -11.09 -19.35
CA THR A 361 -3.19 -11.73 -19.88
C THR A 361 -3.42 -13.23 -20.07
N LEU A 362 -2.83 -13.77 -21.13
CA LEU A 362 -2.72 -15.20 -21.39
C LEU A 362 -1.27 -15.69 -21.25
N HIS A 363 -0.36 -14.83 -20.78
CA HIS A 363 1.06 -15.10 -20.55
C HIS A 363 1.88 -15.41 -21.82
N ASN A 364 1.67 -16.55 -22.47
CA ASN A 364 2.41 -17.01 -23.65
C ASN A 364 1.60 -18.06 -24.44
N GLU A 365 2.14 -18.53 -25.57
CA GLU A 365 1.46 -19.52 -26.44
C GLU A 365 1.16 -20.83 -25.72
N ASP A 366 2.10 -21.33 -24.91
CA ASP A 366 1.92 -22.59 -24.19
C ASP A 366 0.76 -22.52 -23.22
N GLU A 367 0.60 -21.39 -22.55
CA GLU A 367 -0.46 -21.20 -21.57
C GLU A 367 -1.84 -21.07 -22.24
N VAL A 368 -1.90 -20.46 -23.42
CA VAL A 368 -3.11 -20.49 -24.26
C VAL A 368 -3.46 -21.92 -24.66
N ALA A 369 -2.48 -22.71 -25.10
CA ALA A 369 -2.69 -24.10 -25.51
C ALA A 369 -3.06 -25.01 -24.31
N ARG A 370 -2.39 -24.84 -23.16
CA ARG A 370 -2.63 -25.61 -21.93
C ARG A 370 -4.03 -25.38 -21.38
N LYS A 371 -4.51 -24.15 -21.41
CA LYS A 371 -5.89 -23.78 -21.01
C LYS A 371 -6.90 -23.96 -22.15
N ASP A 372 -6.42 -24.21 -23.37
CA ASP A 372 -7.18 -24.29 -24.61
C ASP A 372 -8.12 -23.09 -24.79
N VAL A 373 -7.62 -21.86 -24.58
CA VAL A 373 -8.45 -20.64 -24.67
C VAL A 373 -8.70 -20.27 -26.14
N ARG A 374 -9.96 -20.04 -26.50
CA ARG A 374 -10.37 -19.71 -27.87
C ARG A 374 -11.25 -18.46 -27.90
N PRO A 375 -11.22 -17.66 -28.98
CA PRO A 375 -12.22 -16.64 -29.21
C PRO A 375 -13.64 -17.25 -29.19
N GLY A 376 -14.56 -16.57 -28.51
CA GLY A 376 -15.93 -17.00 -28.23
C GLY A 376 -16.10 -17.87 -26.98
N ASP A 377 -15.02 -18.28 -26.30
CA ASP A 377 -15.15 -19.07 -25.08
C ASP A 377 -15.64 -18.23 -23.90
N HIS A 378 -16.50 -18.83 -23.08
CA HIS A 378 -16.74 -18.37 -21.73
C HIS A 378 -15.55 -18.74 -20.83
N VAL A 379 -15.01 -17.77 -20.11
CA VAL A 379 -13.84 -17.94 -19.25
C VAL A 379 -14.12 -17.41 -17.86
N ILE A 380 -13.51 -18.05 -16.87
CA ILE A 380 -13.35 -17.47 -15.55
C ILE A 380 -12.05 -16.68 -15.57
N ILE A 381 -12.15 -15.38 -15.37
CA ILE A 381 -11.01 -14.51 -15.11
C ILE A 381 -10.85 -14.30 -13.62
N GLN A 382 -9.64 -14.02 -13.18
CA GLN A 382 -9.39 -13.60 -11.80
C GLN A 382 -8.55 -12.35 -11.73
N ARG A 383 -8.70 -11.66 -10.60
CA ARG A 383 -7.88 -10.52 -10.23
C ARG A 383 -7.45 -10.65 -8.78
N ALA A 384 -6.14 -10.73 -8.55
CA ALA A 384 -5.54 -10.70 -7.22
C ALA A 384 -5.22 -9.25 -6.84
N GLY A 385 -5.99 -8.66 -5.93
CA GLY A 385 -5.84 -7.23 -5.59
C GLY A 385 -5.96 -6.35 -6.83
N ASP A 386 -5.03 -5.42 -7.01
CA ASP A 386 -4.97 -4.54 -8.19
C ASP A 386 -3.92 -4.94 -9.24
N VAL A 387 -3.75 -6.24 -9.47
CA VAL A 387 -2.84 -6.82 -10.47
C VAL A 387 -3.56 -7.02 -11.82
N ILE A 388 -2.77 -7.18 -12.90
CA ILE A 388 -3.24 -7.51 -14.26
C ILE A 388 -4.17 -8.73 -14.20
N PRO A 389 -5.42 -8.62 -14.69
CA PRO A 389 -6.35 -9.76 -14.74
C PRO A 389 -5.79 -10.90 -15.60
N GLU A 390 -6.06 -12.13 -15.21
CA GLU A 390 -5.65 -13.32 -15.98
C GLU A 390 -6.81 -14.29 -16.17
N VAL A 391 -6.76 -15.06 -17.26
CA VAL A 391 -7.70 -16.16 -17.49
C VAL A 391 -7.32 -17.36 -16.62
N VAL A 392 -8.21 -17.80 -15.73
CA VAL A 392 -8.00 -18.96 -14.85
C VAL A 392 -8.29 -20.26 -15.58
N ARG A 393 -9.49 -20.36 -16.17
CA ARG A 393 -9.96 -21.55 -16.86
C ARG A 393 -11.05 -21.22 -17.87
N VAL A 394 -11.19 -22.08 -18.86
CA VAL A 394 -12.31 -22.05 -19.80
C VAL A 394 -13.47 -22.87 -19.26
N LEU A 395 -14.70 -22.38 -19.46
CA LEU A 395 -15.94 -23.12 -19.23
C LEU A 395 -16.26 -23.97 -20.47
N THR A 396 -15.58 -25.10 -20.61
CA THR A 396 -15.67 -25.99 -21.78
C THR A 396 -17.09 -26.47 -22.06
N GLU A 397 -17.94 -26.55 -21.03
CA GLU A 397 -19.35 -26.90 -21.11
C GLU A 397 -20.20 -25.85 -21.85
N LYS A 398 -19.74 -24.60 -21.93
CA LYS A 398 -20.39 -23.50 -22.68
C LYS A 398 -19.75 -23.28 -24.06
N ARG A 399 -18.76 -24.08 -24.44
CA ARG A 399 -18.02 -23.89 -25.69
C ARG A 399 -18.88 -24.25 -26.90
N SER A 400 -18.89 -23.34 -27.87
CA SER A 400 -19.50 -23.64 -29.17
C SER A 400 -18.76 -24.79 -29.89
N PRO A 401 -19.49 -25.75 -30.48
CA PRO A 401 -18.89 -26.78 -31.34
C PRO A 401 -18.12 -26.21 -32.55
N SER A 402 -18.42 -24.97 -32.97
CA SER A 402 -17.74 -24.29 -34.06
C SER A 402 -16.44 -23.57 -33.65
N SER A 403 -16.09 -23.60 -32.35
CA SER A 403 -14.93 -22.91 -31.80
C SER A 403 -13.61 -23.47 -32.33
N ARG A 404 -12.71 -22.58 -32.78
CA ARG A 404 -11.42 -22.94 -33.38
C ARG A 404 -10.27 -22.67 -32.40
N PRO A 405 -9.29 -23.58 -32.27
CA PRO A 405 -8.08 -23.32 -31.51
C PRO A 405 -7.38 -22.04 -31.98
N TRP A 406 -6.85 -21.28 -31.03
CA TRP A 406 -6.01 -20.14 -31.33
C TRP A 406 -4.55 -20.58 -31.47
N HIS A 407 -3.83 -19.93 -32.38
CA HIS A 407 -2.40 -20.17 -32.61
C HIS A 407 -1.66 -18.84 -32.67
N MET A 408 -0.43 -18.81 -32.18
CA MET A 408 0.42 -17.63 -32.29
C MET A 408 0.63 -17.29 -33.77
N PRO A 409 0.53 -16.00 -34.17
CA PRO A 409 0.85 -15.62 -35.53
C PRO A 409 2.31 -15.95 -35.85
N LYS A 410 2.57 -16.33 -37.10
CA LYS A 410 3.94 -16.63 -37.57
C LYS A 410 4.77 -15.36 -37.85
N LYS A 411 4.10 -14.21 -37.99
CA LYS A 411 4.73 -12.93 -38.30
C LYS A 411 4.35 -11.89 -37.25
N CYS A 412 5.30 -11.01 -36.96
CA CYS A 412 5.11 -9.89 -36.04
C CYS A 412 4.01 -8.97 -36.57
N PRO A 413 2.97 -8.64 -35.78
CA PRO A 413 1.89 -7.77 -36.21
C PRO A 413 2.36 -6.33 -36.50
N GLU A 414 3.51 -5.91 -35.97
CA GLU A 414 4.01 -4.54 -36.04
C GLU A 414 4.99 -4.29 -37.18
N CYS A 415 5.79 -5.30 -37.55
CA CYS A 415 6.84 -5.15 -38.57
C CYS A 415 6.86 -6.26 -39.63
N GLY A 416 6.00 -7.28 -39.52
CA GLY A 416 5.91 -8.38 -40.49
C GLY A 416 7.06 -9.40 -40.45
N THR A 417 8.10 -9.19 -39.64
CA THR A 417 9.21 -10.15 -39.47
C THR A 417 8.71 -11.48 -38.92
N GLU A 418 9.31 -12.58 -39.37
CA GLU A 418 9.00 -13.92 -38.85
C GLU A 418 9.31 -14.01 -37.35
N LEU A 419 8.37 -14.60 -36.61
CA LEU A 419 8.49 -14.76 -35.17
C LEU A 419 9.24 -16.05 -34.87
N VAL A 420 10.21 -15.95 -33.94
CA VAL A 420 11.10 -17.05 -33.59
C VAL A 420 10.88 -17.40 -32.12
N ARG A 421 10.82 -18.70 -31.86
CA ARG A 421 10.82 -19.26 -30.52
C ARG A 421 12.02 -20.19 -30.40
N GLU A 422 12.99 -19.80 -29.57
CA GLU A 422 14.19 -20.59 -29.34
C GLU A 422 13.86 -21.92 -28.63
N PRO A 423 14.55 -23.02 -28.95
CA PRO A 423 14.35 -24.29 -28.27
C PRO A 423 14.51 -24.17 -26.75
N GLY A 424 13.51 -24.60 -26.00
CA GLY A 424 13.50 -24.55 -24.53
C GLY A 424 12.96 -23.25 -23.92
N GLU A 425 12.65 -22.23 -24.74
CA GLU A 425 12.05 -20.99 -24.26
C GLU A 425 10.52 -21.01 -24.38
N ALA A 426 9.83 -20.38 -23.42
CA ALA A 426 8.37 -20.20 -23.46
C ALA A 426 7.93 -19.01 -24.33
N ALA A 427 8.81 -18.03 -24.53
CA ALA A 427 8.47 -16.77 -25.18
C ALA A 427 8.81 -16.80 -26.68
N THR A 428 7.78 -16.62 -27.51
CA THR A 428 7.94 -16.30 -28.94
C THR A 428 8.34 -14.83 -29.08
N ARG A 429 9.31 -14.51 -29.95
CA ARG A 429 9.87 -13.15 -30.09
C ARG A 429 9.93 -12.66 -31.53
N CYS A 430 9.79 -11.36 -31.67
CA CYS A 430 10.22 -10.61 -32.85
C CYS A 430 11.73 -10.34 -32.75
N ILE A 431 12.51 -10.93 -33.66
CA ILE A 431 13.96 -10.78 -33.70
C ILE A 431 14.44 -9.53 -34.45
N ASN A 432 13.51 -8.69 -34.93
CA ASN A 432 13.85 -7.48 -35.67
C ASN A 432 14.24 -6.35 -34.70
N PRO A 433 15.53 -5.94 -34.64
CA PRO A 433 15.98 -4.91 -33.72
C PRO A 433 15.40 -3.53 -34.04
N THR A 434 14.91 -3.32 -35.27
CA THR A 434 14.27 -2.07 -35.70
C THR A 434 12.74 -2.19 -35.73
N CYS A 435 12.16 -3.18 -35.05
CA CYS A 435 10.70 -3.29 -34.92
C CYS A 435 10.14 -2.01 -34.27
N PRO A 436 9.17 -1.31 -34.89
CA PRO A 436 8.65 -0.04 -34.39
C PRO A 436 8.16 -0.12 -32.94
N ALA A 437 7.50 -1.23 -32.57
CA ALA A 437 7.03 -1.44 -31.21
C ALA A 437 8.17 -1.64 -30.20
N GLN A 438 9.24 -2.37 -30.56
CA GLN A 438 10.40 -2.52 -29.67
C GLN A 438 11.14 -1.19 -29.49
N VAL A 439 11.30 -0.42 -30.56
CA VAL A 439 11.92 0.91 -30.52
C VAL A 439 11.10 1.83 -29.62
N LEU A 440 9.77 1.87 -29.80
CA LEU A 440 8.87 2.68 -28.98
C LEU A 440 8.90 2.27 -27.51
N GLU A 441 8.86 0.97 -27.20
CA GLU A 441 8.94 0.46 -25.83
C GLU A 441 10.32 0.67 -25.20
N HIS A 442 11.40 0.63 -25.98
CA HIS A 442 12.73 1.03 -25.51
C HIS A 442 12.78 2.51 -25.15
N PHE A 443 12.20 3.38 -25.97
CA PHE A 443 12.07 4.79 -25.62
C PHE A 443 11.21 4.97 -24.38
N ARG A 444 10.02 4.37 -24.31
CA ARG A 444 9.15 4.41 -23.12
C ARG A 444 9.87 3.93 -21.86
N HIS A 445 10.67 2.87 -21.95
CA HIS A 445 11.45 2.39 -20.82
C HIS A 445 12.58 3.36 -20.43
N PHE A 446 13.26 3.93 -21.43
CA PHE A 446 14.32 4.91 -21.23
C PHE A 446 13.82 6.21 -20.58
N VAL A 447 12.68 6.75 -21.03
CA VAL A 447 12.05 7.93 -20.42
C VAL A 447 11.19 7.61 -19.19
N GLY A 448 10.71 6.38 -19.02
CA GLY A 448 9.91 5.97 -17.84
C GLY A 448 10.74 5.69 -16.58
N SER A 449 12.06 5.86 -16.66
CA SER A 449 12.99 5.87 -15.52
C SER A 449 13.30 7.30 -15.04
N LEU A 450 12.65 8.31 -15.63
CA LEU A 450 12.55 9.71 -15.18
C LEU A 450 11.14 9.93 -14.61
#